data_AF-A0A3D0CDQ3-F1
#
_entry.id   AF-A0A3D0CDQ3-F1
#
_cell.length_a   1.000
_cell.length_b   1.000
_cell.length_c   1.000
_cell.angle_alpha   90.00
_cell.angle_beta   90.00
_cell.angle_gamma   90.00
#
_symmetry.space_group_name_H-M   'P 1'
#
loop_
_entity.id
_entity.type
_entity.pdbx_description
1 polymer ?
#
loop_
_entity_poly.entity_id
_entity_poly.type
_entity_poly.pdbx_seq_one_letter_code
_entity_poly.pdbx_strand_id
1 'polypeptide(L)'
;MHFYSHNIGDFNNATRHLTRVERSLYRDLIELYYDSEQPLQSVNTDRLARRVLAQTEEELTALAYVLDEFFQEFDGNYNHARCDAEIAKYHTNTSAKAKAGIASAKARKAKKEQDSTPVEQTLNKCATKQETRNNKQETITKKKTPPTAIEIPEWLDGNLLNDFIDSRKANKKPMTKKAISLLINKISKERDNGHDPKQMLEDAILAGWQSVYPKDNANKTNGILINHSGFTPKQLKNQSVTASVLDVHNTDW
;
A
#
# COMPACT_ATOMS: atom_id res chain seq x y z
N MET A 1 4.63 21.47 4.97
CA MET A 1 4.29 20.24 4.21
C MET A 1 2.92 19.75 4.65
N HIS A 2 1.97 19.38 3.77
CA HIS A 2 0.60 19.03 4.22
C HIS A 2 0.42 17.59 4.73
N PHE A 3 1.34 16.69 4.38
CA PHE A 3 1.28 15.28 4.78
C PHE A 3 2.70 14.73 4.93
N TYR A 4 2.94 14.01 6.03
CA TYR A 4 4.14 13.21 6.25
C TYR A 4 3.76 11.81 6.75
N SER A 5 4.62 10.82 6.52
CA SER A 5 4.34 9.45 6.96
C SER A 5 4.79 9.28 8.41
N HIS A 6 3.84 9.17 9.32
CA HIS A 6 4.15 8.84 10.71
C HIS A 6 4.25 7.32 10.92
N ASN A 7 5.45 6.82 11.22
CA ASN A 7 5.66 5.42 11.58
C ASN A 7 5.55 5.25 13.10
N ILE A 8 4.49 4.56 13.55
CA ILE A 8 4.20 4.31 14.96
C ILE A 8 5.29 3.46 15.62
N GLY A 9 5.87 2.49 14.90
CA GLY A 9 6.90 1.60 15.43
C GLY A 9 8.20 2.36 15.71
N ASP A 10 8.68 3.12 14.73
CA ASP A 10 9.87 3.96 14.89
C ASP A 10 9.68 4.96 16.02
N PHE A 11 8.53 5.63 16.05
CA PHE A 11 8.19 6.59 17.09
C PHE A 11 8.18 5.96 18.47
N ASN A 12 7.50 4.82 18.63
CA ASN A 12 7.45 4.10 19.89
C ASN A 12 8.84 3.69 20.37
N ASN A 13 9.67 3.17 19.49
CA ASN A 13 11.02 2.73 19.83
C ASN A 13 11.92 3.91 20.23
N ALA A 14 11.89 5.01 19.47
CA ALA A 14 12.75 6.17 19.70
C ALA A 14 12.38 6.99 20.95
N THR A 15 11.15 6.90 21.44
CA THR A 15 10.65 7.77 22.52
C THR A 15 10.14 6.98 23.73
N ARG A 16 10.52 5.70 23.86
CA ARG A 16 9.96 4.82 24.90
C ARG A 16 10.45 5.18 26.31
N HIS A 17 11.66 5.71 26.41
CA HIS A 17 12.28 6.15 27.64
C HIS A 17 11.80 7.53 28.10
N LEU A 18 11.15 8.29 27.22
CA LEU A 18 10.66 9.63 27.53
C LEU A 18 9.45 9.60 28.47
N THR A 19 9.35 10.65 29.29
CA THR A 19 8.14 10.96 30.05
C THR A 19 6.99 11.33 29.10
N ARG A 20 5.76 11.38 29.62
CA ARG A 20 4.59 11.76 28.80
C ARG A 20 4.70 13.19 28.27
N VAL A 21 5.26 14.10 29.08
CA VAL A 21 5.47 15.51 28.72
C VAL A 21 6.53 15.62 27.61
N GLU A 22 7.72 15.04 27.81
CA GLU A 22 8.79 15.01 26.80
C GLU A 22 8.32 14.40 25.48
N ARG A 23 7.58 13.29 25.56
CA ARG A 23 7.05 12.62 24.37
C ARG A 23 6.03 13.48 23.62
N SER A 24 5.23 14.27 24.33
CA SER A 24 4.32 15.25 23.71
C SER A 24 5.11 16.37 23.04
N LEU A 25 6.08 16.96 23.75
CA LEU A 25 6.90 18.04 23.23
C LEU A 25 7.71 17.61 22.00
N TYR A 26 8.29 16.41 22.01
CA TYR A 26 8.96 15.86 20.84
C TYR A 26 8.00 15.78 19.65
N ARG A 27 6.76 15.36 19.87
CA ARG A 27 5.75 15.31 18.81
C ARG A 27 5.44 16.70 18.27
N ASP A 28 5.21 17.67 19.14
CA ASP A 28 4.88 19.04 18.77
C ASP A 28 6.04 19.71 18.01
N LEU A 29 7.29 19.47 18.43
CA LEU A 29 8.49 19.95 17.72
C LEU A 29 8.62 19.36 16.32
N ILE A 30 8.38 18.05 16.16
CA ILE A 30 8.43 17.40 14.84
C ILE A 30 7.33 17.93 13.92
N GLU A 31 6.12 18.14 14.44
CA GLU A 31 5.02 18.74 13.68
C GLU A 31 5.35 20.18 13.26
N LEU A 32 5.91 20.98 14.17
CA LEU A 32 6.37 22.34 13.89
C LEU A 32 7.43 22.40 12.80
N TYR A 33 8.36 21.43 12.82
CA TYR A 33 9.41 21.28 11.82
C TYR A 33 8.83 20.99 10.44
N TYR A 34 7.87 20.07 10.34
CA TYR A 34 7.23 19.74 9.06
C TYR A 34 6.25 20.81 8.56
N ASP A 35 5.61 21.54 9.46
CA ASP A 35 4.72 22.65 9.10
C ASP A 35 5.52 23.79 8.45
N SER A 36 6.61 24.20 9.12
CA SER A 36 7.49 25.27 8.63
C SER A 36 8.43 24.82 7.52
N GLU A 37 8.70 23.52 7.37
CA GLU A 37 9.70 22.95 6.47
C GLU A 37 11.11 23.54 6.68
N GLN A 38 11.41 24.03 7.90
CA GLN A 38 12.66 24.70 8.24
C GLN A 38 13.17 24.22 9.63
N PRO A 39 14.50 24.28 9.86
CA PRO A 39 15.09 24.09 11.18
C PRO A 39 14.50 25.02 12.24
N LEU A 40 14.45 24.55 13.48
CA LEU A 40 13.90 25.34 14.59
C LEU A 40 14.94 26.33 15.09
N GLN A 41 14.60 27.60 15.23
CA GLN A 41 15.55 28.63 15.65
C GLN A 41 15.95 28.46 17.13
N SER A 42 17.24 28.32 17.44
CA SER A 42 17.73 28.18 18.82
C SER A 42 17.83 29.51 19.55
N VAL A 43 18.06 30.61 18.83
CA VAL A 43 18.17 31.97 19.40
C VAL A 43 16.92 32.43 20.14
N ASN A 44 15.75 31.85 19.85
CA ASN A 44 14.46 32.26 20.42
C ASN A 44 13.77 31.12 21.17
N THR A 45 14.45 30.50 22.14
CA THR A 45 13.89 29.43 23.00
C THR A 45 12.55 29.80 23.62
N ASP A 46 12.38 31.04 24.11
CA ASP A 46 11.11 31.53 24.65
C ASP A 46 9.95 31.56 23.64
N ARG A 47 10.26 31.85 22.36
CA ARG A 47 9.23 31.79 21.30
C ARG A 47 8.96 30.35 20.91
N LEU A 48 9.99 29.51 20.89
CA LEU A 48 9.85 28.10 20.60
C LEU A 48 8.97 27.42 21.66
N ALA A 49 9.24 27.66 22.95
CA ALA A 49 8.44 27.18 24.07
C ALA A 49 6.96 27.55 23.92
N ARG A 50 6.65 28.81 23.60
CA ARG A 50 5.27 29.25 23.34
C ARG A 50 4.63 28.54 22.14
N ARG A 51 5.38 28.24 21.08
CA ARG A 51 4.86 27.54 19.88
C ARG A 51 4.51 26.08 20.17
N VAL A 52 5.25 25.43 21.08
CA VAL A 52 4.99 24.05 21.53
C VAL A 52 4.21 23.98 22.84
N LEU A 53 3.62 25.11 23.27
CA LEU A 53 2.80 25.24 24.47
C LEU A 53 3.51 24.87 25.80
N ALA A 54 4.84 24.87 25.83
CA ALA A 54 5.60 24.69 27.07
C ALA A 54 5.53 25.98 27.90
N GLN A 55 4.91 25.89 29.09
CA GLN A 55 4.64 27.04 29.98
C GLN A 55 5.19 26.82 31.39
N THR A 56 5.15 25.58 31.87
CA THR A 56 5.62 25.22 33.21
C THR A 56 7.13 24.97 33.22
N GLU A 57 7.75 25.08 34.40
CA GLU A 57 9.18 24.78 34.56
C GLU A 57 9.51 23.32 34.18
N GLU A 58 8.58 22.40 34.46
CA GLU A 58 8.67 20.98 34.04
C GLU A 58 8.71 20.86 32.52
N GLU A 59 7.78 21.51 31.80
CA GLU A 59 7.73 21.47 30.35
C GLU A 59 8.93 22.15 29.69
N LEU A 60 9.43 23.25 30.28
CA LEU A 60 10.63 23.93 29.77
C LEU A 60 11.88 23.06 29.94
N THR A 61 11.99 22.36 31.07
CA THR A 61 13.08 21.40 31.31
C THR A 61 12.98 20.22 30.34
N ALA A 62 11.79 19.66 30.15
CA ALA A 62 11.52 18.60 29.18
C ALA A 62 11.82 19.04 27.74
N LEU A 63 11.48 20.29 27.38
CA LEU A 63 11.78 20.86 26.07
C LEU A 63 13.29 20.92 25.83
N ALA A 64 14.06 21.43 26.80
CA ALA A 64 15.51 21.49 26.70
C ALA A 64 16.12 20.08 26.53
N TYR A 65 15.65 19.11 27.32
CA TYR A 65 16.09 17.72 27.23
C TYR A 65 15.81 17.11 25.85
N VAL A 66 14.60 17.29 25.32
CA VAL A 66 14.21 16.77 24.00
C VAL A 66 15.01 17.42 22.87
N LEU A 67 15.27 18.73 22.96
CA LEU A 67 16.09 19.43 21.98
C LEU A 67 17.52 18.90 21.97
N ASP A 68 18.11 18.69 23.15
CA ASP A 68 19.46 18.13 23.29
C ASP A 68 19.56 16.69 22.78
N GLU A 69 18.57 15.84 23.06
CA GLU A 69 18.61 14.43 22.67
C GLU A 69 18.32 14.19 21.18
N PHE A 70 17.32 14.87 20.61
CA PHE A 70 16.81 14.54 19.26
C PHE A 70 17.27 15.51 18.16
N PHE A 71 17.74 16.71 18.52
CA PHE A 71 18.09 17.73 17.55
C PHE A 71 19.57 18.06 17.61
N GLN A 72 20.12 18.50 16.47
CA GLN A 72 21.50 18.95 16.37
C GLN A 72 21.51 20.46 16.22
N GLU A 73 22.08 21.15 17.19
CA GLU A 73 22.28 22.59 17.09
C GLU A 73 23.43 22.90 16.13
N PHE A 74 23.13 23.62 15.06
CA PHE A 74 24.09 24.10 14.09
C PHE A 74 23.69 25.50 13.62
N ASP A 75 24.64 26.43 13.69
CA ASP A 75 24.46 27.82 13.22
C ASP A 75 23.20 28.50 13.78
N GLY A 76 22.94 28.35 15.08
CA GLY A 76 21.79 28.94 15.75
C GLY A 76 20.44 28.29 15.43
N ASN A 77 20.44 27.06 14.90
CA ASN A 77 19.23 26.32 14.58
C ASN A 77 19.33 24.85 15.02
N TYR A 78 18.23 24.29 15.50
CA TYR A 78 18.05 22.88 15.79
C TYR A 78 17.57 22.14 14.53
N ASN A 79 18.42 21.26 14.02
CA ASN A 79 18.19 20.45 12.84
C ASN A 79 17.79 19.03 13.23
N HIS A 80 16.99 18.38 12.39
CA HIS A 80 16.61 16.99 12.59
C HIS A 80 16.79 16.20 11.29
N ALA A 81 17.84 15.37 11.25
CA ALA A 81 18.32 14.71 10.03
C ALA A 81 17.23 13.93 9.27
N ARG A 82 16.32 13.25 9.98
CA ARG A 82 15.20 12.54 9.35
C ARG A 82 14.21 13.52 8.68
N CYS A 83 13.90 14.62 9.36
CA CYS A 83 12.95 15.61 8.87
C CYS A 83 13.51 16.27 7.61
N ASP A 84 14.79 16.65 7.62
CA ASP A 84 15.46 17.23 6.46
C ASP A 84 15.45 16.28 5.25
N ALA A 85 15.74 15.00 5.48
CA ALA A 85 15.69 14.00 4.43
C ALA A 85 14.27 13.81 3.85
N GLU A 86 13.23 13.81 4.71
CA GLU A 86 11.84 13.71 4.27
C GLU A 86 11.37 14.96 3.50
N ILE A 87 11.74 16.16 3.97
CA ILE A 87 11.43 17.44 3.31
C ILE A 87 12.12 17.52 1.94
N ALA A 88 13.42 17.18 1.85
CA ALA A 88 14.14 17.14 0.59
C ALA A 88 13.48 16.17 -0.42
N LYS A 89 13.08 14.98 0.05
CA LYS A 89 12.34 13.99 -0.74
C LYS A 89 10.97 14.52 -1.19
N TYR A 90 10.29 15.30 -0.36
CA TYR A 90 9.02 15.91 -0.71
C TYR A 90 9.17 16.94 -1.84
N HIS A 91 10.11 17.89 -1.73
CA HIS A 91 10.33 18.90 -2.77
C HIS A 91 10.84 18.32 -4.09
N THR A 92 11.73 17.33 -4.04
CA THR A 92 12.20 16.64 -5.25
C THR A 92 11.05 15.95 -5.99
N ASN A 93 10.15 15.27 -5.28
CA ASN A 93 8.98 14.64 -5.88
C ASN A 93 7.96 15.65 -6.40
N THR A 94 7.67 16.70 -5.64
CA THR A 94 6.72 17.76 -6.01
C THR A 94 7.19 18.49 -7.27
N SER A 95 8.48 18.86 -7.33
CA SER A 95 9.06 19.51 -8.52
C SER A 95 9.10 18.59 -9.73
N ALA A 96 9.44 17.30 -9.57
CA ALA A 96 9.41 16.33 -10.67
C ALA A 96 8.00 16.14 -11.24
N LYS A 97 6.98 16.02 -10.37
CA LYS A 97 5.58 15.92 -10.79
C LYS A 97 5.10 17.19 -11.50
N ALA A 98 5.47 18.36 -11.00
CA ALA A 98 5.14 19.63 -11.64
C ALA A 98 5.76 19.73 -13.05
N LYS A 99 7.06 19.42 -13.20
CA LYS A 99 7.75 19.40 -14.50
C LYS A 99 7.09 18.41 -15.48
N ALA A 100 6.79 17.20 -15.03
CA ALA A 100 6.10 16.19 -15.84
C ALA A 100 4.69 16.65 -16.24
N GLY A 101 3.97 17.33 -15.34
CA GLY A 101 2.66 17.91 -15.62
C GLY A 101 2.71 18.99 -16.70
N ILE A 102 3.67 19.92 -16.61
CA ILE A 102 3.88 20.97 -17.63
C ILE A 102 4.25 20.34 -18.99
N ALA A 103 5.18 19.37 -19.00
CA ALA A 103 5.58 18.67 -20.21
C ALA A 103 4.40 17.93 -20.87
N SER A 104 3.59 17.23 -20.06
CA SER A 104 2.38 16.54 -20.52
C SER A 104 1.35 17.52 -21.08
N ALA A 105 1.14 18.66 -20.42
CA ALA A 105 0.24 19.70 -20.90
C ALA A 105 0.70 20.29 -22.25
N LYS A 106 2.01 20.55 -22.40
CA LYS A 106 2.59 21.02 -23.66
C LYS A 106 2.45 19.98 -24.78
N ALA A 107 2.72 18.71 -24.49
CA ALA A 107 2.56 17.62 -25.47
C ALA A 107 1.09 17.46 -25.93
N ARG A 108 0.13 17.60 -25.01
CA ARG A 108 -1.31 17.58 -25.36
C ARG A 108 -1.71 18.76 -26.24
N LYS A 109 -1.19 19.96 -25.97
CA LYS A 109 -1.43 21.14 -26.81
C LYS A 109 -0.86 20.96 -28.22
N ALA A 110 0.41 20.54 -28.33
CA ALA A 110 1.05 20.29 -29.62
C ALA A 110 0.32 19.23 -30.45
N LYS A 111 -0.15 18.15 -29.81
CA LYS A 111 -0.95 17.12 -30.49
C LYS A 111 -2.29 17.67 -31.02
N LYS A 112 -2.97 18.51 -30.23
CA LYS A 112 -4.23 19.15 -30.65
C LYS A 112 -4.03 20.09 -31.86
N GLU A 113 -2.90 20.78 -31.93
CA GLU A 113 -2.54 21.64 -33.07
C GLU A 113 -2.19 20.82 -34.32
N GLN A 114 -1.63 19.62 -34.18
CA GLN A 114 -1.34 18.72 -35.30
C GLN A 114 -2.56 17.95 -35.83
N ASP A 115 -3.52 17.62 -34.96
CA ASP A 115 -4.75 16.90 -35.34
C ASP A 115 -5.90 17.83 -35.79
N SER A 116 -5.63 19.10 -36.12
CA SER A 116 -6.64 20.06 -36.58
C SER A 116 -7.04 19.82 -38.05
N THR A 117 -7.77 18.73 -38.29
CA THR A 117 -8.70 18.60 -39.44
C THR A 117 -10.07 19.16 -39.05
N PRO A 118 -10.81 19.82 -39.97
CA PRO A 118 -12.02 20.61 -39.67
C PRO A 118 -13.27 19.75 -39.46
N VAL A 119 -13.23 18.77 -38.55
CA VAL A 119 -14.41 18.00 -38.15
C VAL A 119 -14.78 18.38 -36.72
N GLU A 120 -15.84 19.16 -36.58
CA GLU A 120 -16.45 19.51 -35.30
C GLU A 120 -16.79 18.26 -34.49
N GLN A 121 -16.14 18.09 -33.34
CA GLN A 121 -16.56 17.10 -32.34
C GLN A 121 -17.48 17.78 -31.32
N THR A 122 -18.72 17.30 -31.28
CA THR A 122 -19.76 17.77 -30.35
C THR A 122 -19.38 17.47 -28.90
N LEU A 123 -19.45 18.51 -28.07
CA LEU A 123 -18.97 18.53 -26.69
C LEU A 123 -20.03 17.87 -25.78
N ASN A 124 -19.88 16.58 -25.49
CA ASN A 124 -20.72 15.91 -24.50
C ASN A 124 -20.33 16.38 -23.08
N LYS A 125 -21.17 17.25 -22.50
CA LYS A 125 -21.10 17.67 -21.10
C LYS A 125 -21.42 16.47 -20.20
N CYS A 126 -20.38 15.86 -19.61
CA CYS A 126 -20.56 14.93 -18.50
C CYS A 126 -19.90 15.53 -17.25
N ALA A 127 -20.72 15.84 -16.25
CA ALA A 127 -20.28 16.44 -14.99
C ALA A 127 -19.35 15.49 -14.24
N THR A 128 -18.14 15.94 -13.94
CA THR A 128 -17.13 15.17 -13.20
C THR A 128 -17.34 15.39 -11.71
N LYS A 129 -17.92 14.41 -11.01
CA LYS A 129 -17.74 14.26 -9.56
C LYS A 129 -16.33 13.72 -9.32
N GLN A 130 -15.46 14.54 -8.71
CA GLN A 130 -14.17 14.10 -8.22
C GLN A 130 -14.35 13.36 -6.90
N GLU A 131 -14.09 12.05 -6.88
CA GLU A 131 -13.69 11.34 -5.67
C GLU A 131 -12.20 11.03 -5.77
N THR A 132 -11.41 11.71 -4.94
CA THR A 132 -10.01 11.39 -4.68
C THR A 132 -9.90 10.01 -4.03
N ARG A 133 -9.43 9.00 -4.78
CA ARG A 133 -9.01 7.72 -4.21
C ARG A 133 -7.48 7.66 -4.12
N ASN A 134 -7.00 7.74 -2.88
CA ASN A 134 -5.62 7.45 -2.49
C ASN A 134 -5.28 5.99 -2.81
N ASN A 135 -4.35 5.77 -3.73
CA ASN A 135 -3.71 4.46 -3.90
C ASN A 135 -2.42 4.41 -3.07
N LYS A 136 -2.46 3.65 -1.97
CA LYS A 136 -1.26 3.09 -1.34
C LYS A 136 -0.64 2.08 -2.31
N GLN A 137 0.58 2.34 -2.76
CA GLN A 137 1.41 1.35 -3.43
C GLN A 137 2.32 0.69 -2.40
N GLU A 138 2.12 -0.60 -2.16
CA GLU A 138 3.15 -1.45 -1.58
C GLU A 138 4.02 -2.00 -2.71
N THR A 139 5.33 -1.85 -2.51
CA THR A 139 6.37 -2.27 -3.45
C THR A 139 7.02 -3.52 -2.88
N ILE A 140 7.06 -4.62 -3.64
CA ILE A 140 8.00 -5.71 -3.35
C ILE A 140 8.74 -6.12 -4.65
N THR A 141 9.97 -5.63 -4.71
CA THR A 141 11.26 -6.22 -5.15
C THR A 141 11.33 -7.24 -6.30
N LYS A 142 11.97 -6.77 -7.38
CA LYS A 142 12.87 -7.39 -8.39
C LYS A 142 13.04 -8.93 -8.41
N LYS A 143 12.94 -9.52 -9.62
CA LYS A 143 14.03 -10.25 -10.32
C LYS A 143 13.85 -10.11 -11.85
N LYS A 144 14.95 -9.78 -12.55
CA LYS A 144 15.05 -9.70 -14.02
C LYS A 144 15.50 -11.07 -14.55
N THR A 145 14.86 -11.53 -15.62
CA THR A 145 15.42 -12.47 -16.59
C THR A 145 14.95 -12.06 -18.00
N PRO A 146 15.79 -12.22 -19.04
CA PRO A 146 15.60 -11.68 -20.39
C PRO A 146 14.50 -12.42 -21.20
N PRO A 147 14.07 -11.87 -22.36
CA PRO A 147 12.82 -12.28 -23.01
C PRO A 147 13.05 -13.52 -23.89
N THR A 148 12.57 -14.67 -23.45
CA THR A 148 12.43 -15.85 -24.31
C THR A 148 11.11 -15.75 -25.08
N ALA A 149 11.17 -16.08 -26.37
CA ALA A 149 10.04 -16.12 -27.28
C ALA A 149 8.87 -16.93 -26.68
N ILE A 150 7.65 -16.49 -26.98
CA ILE A 150 6.42 -17.04 -26.42
C ILE A 150 6.21 -18.44 -27.02
N GLU A 151 6.65 -19.47 -26.32
CA GLU A 151 6.29 -20.85 -26.62
C GLU A 151 4.85 -21.06 -26.13
N ILE A 152 3.91 -21.04 -27.06
CA ILE A 152 2.53 -21.45 -26.81
C ILE A 152 2.57 -22.97 -26.68
N PRO A 153 2.29 -23.57 -25.51
CA PRO A 153 2.35 -25.01 -25.36
C PRO A 153 1.26 -25.70 -26.18
N GLU A 154 1.56 -26.85 -26.76
CA GLU A 154 0.67 -27.63 -27.64
C GLU A 154 -0.67 -28.03 -26.99
N TRP A 155 -0.75 -28.02 -25.65
CA TRP A 155 -1.97 -28.32 -24.90
C TRP A 155 -2.92 -27.12 -24.74
N LEU A 156 -2.49 -25.90 -25.10
CA LEU A 156 -3.28 -24.68 -25.01
C LEU A 156 -3.66 -24.21 -26.41
N ASP A 157 -4.96 -24.10 -26.67
CA ASP A 157 -5.45 -23.65 -27.97
C ASP A 157 -5.05 -22.17 -28.19
N GLY A 158 -4.17 -21.94 -29.17
CA GLY A 158 -3.68 -20.62 -29.53
C GLY A 158 -4.79 -19.67 -29.99
N ASN A 159 -5.87 -20.20 -30.58
CA ASN A 159 -7.03 -19.40 -31.00
C ASN A 159 -7.80 -18.91 -29.77
N LEU A 160 -8.08 -19.80 -28.81
CA LEU A 160 -8.79 -19.46 -27.58
C LEU A 160 -8.01 -18.43 -26.71
N LEU A 161 -6.68 -18.53 -26.70
CA LEU A 161 -5.84 -17.53 -26.04
C LEU A 161 -5.90 -16.17 -26.74
N ASN A 162 -5.96 -16.14 -28.08
CA ASN A 162 -6.14 -14.91 -28.84
C ASN A 162 -7.51 -14.28 -28.60
N ASP A 163 -8.57 -15.08 -28.54
CA ASP A 163 -9.93 -14.62 -28.20
C ASP A 163 -9.97 -13.98 -26.80
N PHE A 164 -9.23 -14.54 -25.84
CA PHE A 164 -9.07 -13.93 -24.52
C PHE A 164 -8.28 -12.60 -24.57
N ILE A 165 -7.25 -12.52 -25.40
CA ILE A 165 -6.48 -11.27 -25.57
C ILE A 165 -7.36 -10.19 -26.23
N ASP A 166 -8.19 -10.57 -27.21
CA ASP A 166 -9.10 -9.65 -27.90
C ASP A 166 -10.24 -9.20 -27.00
N SER A 167 -10.77 -10.06 -26.12
CA SER A 167 -11.72 -9.66 -25.08
C SER A 167 -11.12 -8.60 -24.13
N ARG A 168 -9.82 -8.71 -23.80
CA ARG A 168 -9.09 -7.73 -22.97
C ARG A 168 -8.87 -6.40 -23.70
N LYS A 169 -8.66 -6.43 -25.02
CA LYS A 169 -8.60 -5.23 -25.86
C LYS A 169 -9.97 -4.54 -25.97
N ALA A 170 -11.03 -5.30 -26.18
CA ALA A 170 -12.41 -4.78 -26.21
C ALA A 170 -12.79 -4.11 -24.88
N ASN A 171 -12.36 -4.69 -23.76
CA ASN A 171 -12.53 -4.14 -22.42
C ASN A 171 -11.55 -2.98 -22.08
N LYS A 172 -10.85 -2.40 -23.07
CA LYS A 172 -9.89 -1.28 -22.95
C LYS A 172 -8.73 -1.53 -21.98
N LYS A 173 -8.38 -2.80 -21.72
CA LYS A 173 -7.30 -3.19 -20.81
C LYS A 173 -6.34 -4.15 -21.52
N PRO A 174 -5.61 -3.72 -22.56
CA PRO A 174 -4.70 -4.59 -23.30
C PRO A 174 -3.61 -5.16 -22.37
N MET A 175 -3.25 -6.42 -22.58
CA MET A 175 -2.28 -7.13 -21.75
C MET A 175 -0.88 -7.10 -22.39
N THR A 176 0.17 -6.91 -21.58
CA THR A 176 1.56 -6.91 -22.06
C THR A 176 2.06 -8.34 -22.33
N LYS A 177 3.10 -8.50 -23.18
CA LYS A 177 3.69 -9.82 -23.50
C LYS A 177 4.08 -10.62 -22.23
N LYS A 178 4.63 -9.94 -21.23
CA LYS A 178 4.98 -10.54 -19.92
C LYS A 178 3.75 -10.98 -19.12
N ALA A 179 2.64 -10.29 -19.26
CA ALA A 179 1.39 -10.69 -18.59
C ALA A 179 0.73 -11.89 -19.29
N ILE A 180 0.93 -12.06 -20.60
CA ILE A 180 0.56 -13.30 -21.32
C ILE A 180 1.37 -14.48 -20.81
N SER A 181 2.70 -14.34 -20.63
CA SER A 181 3.51 -15.44 -20.08
C SER A 181 3.12 -15.80 -18.64
N LEU A 182 2.78 -14.81 -17.80
CA LEU A 182 2.28 -15.07 -16.45
C LEU A 182 0.91 -15.75 -16.44
N LEU A 183 0.04 -15.42 -17.40
CA LEU A 183 -1.24 -16.10 -17.57
C LEU A 183 -1.03 -17.57 -17.94
N ILE A 184 -0.16 -17.86 -18.90
CA ILE A 184 0.15 -19.24 -19.32
C ILE A 184 0.69 -20.05 -18.13
N ASN A 185 1.61 -19.48 -17.34
CA ASN A 185 2.14 -20.13 -16.13
C ASN A 185 1.07 -20.36 -15.06
N LYS A 186 0.07 -19.48 -14.95
CA LYS A 186 -1.06 -19.67 -14.04
C LYS A 186 -1.93 -20.82 -14.50
N ILE A 187 -2.27 -20.87 -15.79
CA ILE A 187 -3.08 -21.94 -16.37
C ILE A 187 -2.35 -23.28 -16.26
N SER A 188 -1.03 -23.33 -16.49
CA SER A 188 -0.26 -24.57 -16.34
C SER A 188 -0.31 -25.10 -14.91
N LYS A 189 -0.21 -24.21 -13.92
CA LYS A 189 -0.30 -24.59 -12.51
C LYS A 189 -1.70 -25.14 -12.16
N GLU A 190 -2.75 -24.51 -12.67
CA GLU A 190 -4.12 -25.01 -12.42
C GLU A 190 -4.42 -26.32 -13.17
N ARG A 191 -3.78 -26.55 -14.31
CA ARG A 191 -3.79 -27.85 -14.99
C ARG A 191 -3.18 -28.94 -14.12
N ASP A 192 -2.02 -28.68 -13.50
CA ASP A 192 -1.38 -29.63 -12.59
C ASP A 192 -2.24 -29.92 -11.35
N ASN A 193 -3.09 -28.96 -10.96
CA ASN A 193 -4.10 -29.12 -9.91
C ASN A 193 -5.36 -29.88 -10.38
N GLY A 194 -5.42 -30.33 -11.63
CA GLY A 194 -6.52 -31.11 -12.20
C GLY A 194 -7.67 -30.30 -12.79
N HIS A 195 -7.50 -28.98 -13.00
CA HIS A 195 -8.50 -28.15 -13.66
C HIS A 195 -8.31 -28.14 -15.18
N ASP A 196 -9.42 -28.06 -15.93
CA ASP A 196 -9.37 -27.99 -17.39
C ASP A 196 -9.02 -26.56 -17.87
N PRO A 197 -7.86 -26.37 -18.51
CA PRO A 197 -7.44 -25.06 -19.04
C PRO A 197 -8.39 -24.41 -20.03
N LYS A 198 -9.12 -25.22 -20.81
CA LYS A 198 -10.01 -24.72 -21.87
C LYS A 198 -11.23 -24.05 -21.25
N GLN A 199 -11.90 -24.73 -20.33
CA GLN A 199 -13.05 -24.21 -19.60
C GLN A 199 -12.71 -22.91 -18.85
N MET A 200 -11.52 -22.86 -18.23
CA MET A 200 -11.08 -21.65 -17.51
C MET A 200 -10.96 -20.41 -18.40
N LEU A 201 -10.56 -20.59 -19.67
CA LEU A 201 -10.47 -19.49 -20.63
C LEU A 201 -11.85 -19.11 -21.18
N GLU A 202 -12.67 -20.10 -21.54
CA GLU A 202 -14.05 -19.89 -21.99
C GLU A 202 -14.87 -19.11 -20.94
N ASP A 203 -14.78 -19.52 -19.68
CA ASP A 203 -15.47 -18.86 -18.56
C ASP A 203 -15.00 -17.42 -18.35
N ALA A 204 -13.69 -17.18 -18.46
CA ALA A 204 -13.15 -15.84 -18.31
C ALA A 204 -13.59 -14.92 -19.46
N ILE A 205 -13.75 -15.45 -20.68
CA ILE A 205 -14.30 -14.71 -21.82
C ILE A 205 -15.78 -14.43 -21.60
N LEU A 206 -16.58 -15.44 -21.23
CA LEU A 206 -18.02 -15.31 -20.98
C LEU A 206 -18.33 -14.30 -19.86
N ALA A 207 -17.55 -14.32 -18.77
CA ALA A 207 -17.76 -13.45 -17.62
C ALA A 207 -17.01 -12.10 -17.72
N GLY A 208 -16.24 -11.87 -18.79
CA GLY A 208 -15.46 -10.64 -19.00
C GLY A 208 -14.37 -10.42 -17.93
N TRP A 209 -13.82 -11.50 -17.37
CA TRP A 209 -12.85 -11.42 -16.30
C TRP A 209 -11.46 -11.03 -16.81
N GLN A 210 -10.70 -10.33 -15.96
CA GLN A 210 -9.33 -9.91 -16.28
C GLN A 210 -8.29 -11.03 -16.05
N SER A 211 -8.68 -12.11 -15.38
CA SER A 211 -7.84 -13.26 -15.03
C SER A 211 -8.69 -14.52 -15.07
N VAL A 212 -8.03 -15.67 -15.25
CA VAL A 212 -8.66 -17.00 -15.22
C VAL A 212 -8.71 -17.53 -13.79
N TYR A 213 -9.79 -18.21 -13.44
CA TYR A 213 -9.96 -18.88 -12.16
C TYR A 213 -10.51 -20.28 -12.41
N PRO A 214 -10.08 -21.29 -11.62
CA PRO A 214 -10.69 -22.59 -11.68
C PRO A 214 -12.13 -22.48 -11.18
N LYS A 215 -13.07 -23.14 -11.84
CA LYS A 215 -14.35 -23.43 -11.21
C LYS A 215 -14.13 -24.57 -10.24
N ASP A 216 -14.52 -24.36 -8.98
CA ASP A 216 -14.62 -25.44 -8.02
C ASP A 216 -15.64 -26.43 -8.57
N ASN A 217 -15.17 -27.52 -9.16
CA ASN A 217 -16.02 -28.66 -9.40
C ASN A 217 -16.56 -29.07 -8.04
N ALA A 218 -17.87 -28.95 -7.85
CA ALA A 218 -18.61 -29.27 -6.64
C ALA A 218 -18.62 -30.78 -6.34
N ASN A 219 -17.44 -31.41 -6.30
CA ASN A 219 -17.20 -32.80 -5.95
C ASN A 219 -15.88 -32.94 -5.15
N LYS A 220 -15.57 -31.98 -4.29
CA LYS A 220 -14.94 -32.30 -3.00
C LYS A 220 -16.03 -32.22 -1.96
N THR A 221 -16.75 -33.33 -1.79
CA THR A 221 -17.46 -33.61 -0.54
C THR A 221 -16.40 -33.62 0.56
N ASN A 222 -16.11 -32.45 1.12
CA ASN A 222 -15.58 -32.35 2.46
C ASN A 222 -16.64 -33.00 3.33
N GLY A 223 -16.47 -34.28 3.62
CA GLY A 223 -17.25 -35.00 4.61
C GLY A 223 -17.05 -34.28 5.94
N ILE A 224 -17.91 -33.30 6.21
CA ILE A 224 -18.12 -32.82 7.56
C ILE A 224 -18.82 -33.99 8.24
N LEU A 225 -18.02 -34.91 8.81
CA LEU A 225 -18.51 -35.85 9.80
C LEU A 225 -18.90 -35.02 11.03
N ILE A 226 -20.13 -34.50 11.00
CA ILE A 226 -20.78 -33.99 12.19
C ILE A 226 -21.07 -35.23 13.03
N ASN A 227 -20.25 -35.46 14.06
CA ASN A 227 -20.60 -36.41 15.10
C ASN A 227 -21.97 -35.99 15.69
N HIS A 228 -22.82 -36.94 16.04
CA HIS A 228 -24.18 -36.74 16.60
C HIS A 228 -24.33 -35.69 17.72
N SER A 229 -23.22 -35.30 18.36
CA SER A 229 -23.16 -34.23 19.37
C SER A 229 -23.05 -32.81 18.80
N GLY A 230 -22.93 -32.63 17.47
CA GLY A 230 -22.86 -31.30 16.84
C GLY A 230 -21.57 -30.51 17.07
N PHE A 231 -20.57 -31.09 17.74
CA PHE A 231 -19.30 -30.43 18.05
C PHE A 231 -18.16 -30.84 17.13
N THR A 232 -17.33 -29.87 16.74
CA THR A 232 -16.09 -30.11 15.99
C THR A 232 -15.00 -30.72 16.89
N PRO A 233 -14.02 -31.47 16.36
CA PRO A 233 -12.94 -32.08 17.15
C PRO A 233 -12.15 -31.08 18.00
N LYS A 234 -11.98 -29.84 17.53
CA LYS A 234 -11.35 -28.75 18.29
C LYS A 234 -12.16 -28.32 19.52
N GLN A 235 -13.49 -28.28 19.41
CA GLN A 235 -14.36 -27.89 20.53
C GLN A 235 -14.35 -28.94 21.64
N LEU A 236 -14.31 -30.23 21.30
CA LEU A 236 -14.20 -31.33 22.28
C LEU A 236 -12.86 -31.29 23.03
N LYS A 237 -11.75 -31.02 22.32
CA LYS A 237 -10.44 -30.89 22.95
C LYS A 237 -10.40 -29.73 23.94
N ASN A 238 -11.00 -28.59 23.61
CA ASN A 238 -11.06 -27.44 24.51
C ASN A 238 -11.91 -27.72 25.76
N GLN A 239 -13.02 -28.46 25.64
CA GLN A 239 -13.81 -28.86 26.82
C GLN A 239 -13.04 -29.78 27.78
N SER A 240 -12.25 -30.73 27.24
CA SER A 240 -11.43 -31.63 28.08
C SER A 240 -10.35 -30.88 28.88
N VAL A 241 -9.80 -29.81 28.30
CA VAL A 241 -8.80 -28.95 28.96
C VAL A 241 -9.45 -28.09 30.05
N THR A 242 -10.68 -27.61 29.84
CA THR A 242 -11.39 -26.87 30.89
C THR A 242 -11.84 -27.77 32.05
N ALA A 243 -12.22 -29.02 31.78
CA ALA A 243 -12.61 -29.97 32.82
C ALA A 243 -11.42 -30.33 33.73
N SER A 244 -10.22 -30.49 33.17
CA SER A 244 -9.01 -30.82 33.93
C SER A 244 -8.47 -29.68 34.81
N VAL A 245 -8.86 -28.43 34.54
CA VAL A 245 -8.50 -27.27 35.38
C VAL A 245 -9.50 -27.07 36.55
N LEU A 246 -10.67 -27.70 36.49
CA LEU A 246 -11.75 -27.57 37.47
C LEU A 246 -11.87 -28.75 38.45
N ASP A 247 -10.97 -29.72 38.43
CA ASP A 247 -10.90 -30.78 39.45
C ASP A 247 -10.34 -30.23 40.78
N VAL A 248 -11.26 -29.72 41.60
CA VAL A 248 -11.09 -29.14 42.95
C VAL A 248 -10.88 -30.23 44.03
N HIS A 249 -10.15 -31.30 43.73
CA HIS A 249 -9.81 -32.34 44.72
C HIS A 249 -8.32 -32.61 44.91
N ASN A 250 -7.44 -31.70 44.51
CA ASN A 250 -6.06 -31.71 45.00
C ASN A 250 -5.97 -30.97 46.35
N THR A 251 -6.63 -31.52 47.36
CA THR A 251 -6.35 -31.21 48.77
C THR A 251 -5.17 -32.06 49.20
N ASP A 252 -3.97 -31.48 49.16
CA ASP A 252 -2.85 -31.88 50.00
C ASP A 252 -1.94 -30.66 50.20
N TRP A 253 -2.11 -30.05 51.38
CA TRP A 253 -1.20 -29.20 52.18
C TRP A 253 -0.24 -28.22 51.47
#